data_AF-A0A7V3QHZ3-F1
#
_entry.id   AF-A0A7V3QHZ3-F1
#
_cell.length_a   1.000
_cell.length_b   1.000
_cell.length_c   1.000
_cell.angle_alpha   90.00
_cell.angle_beta   90.00
_cell.angle_gamma   90.00
#
_symmetry.space_group_name_H-M   'P 1'
#
loop_
_entity.id
_entity.type
_entity.pdbx_description
1 polymer ?
#
loop_
_entity_poly.entity_id
_entity_poly.type
_entity_poly.pdbx_seq_one_letter_code
_entity_poly.pdbx_strand_id
1 'polypeptide(L)' 'MKYNPEIHHRRSIRLKGYDYSQPGAYFITICTHERECLFGEIVNDEMILNDYGKIVYEEWFLSAK' A
#
# COMPACT_ATOMS: atom_id res chain seq x y z
N MET A 1 -2.89 12.20 -17.42
CA MET A 1 -2.08 12.15 -18.66
C MET A 1 -2.61 11.06 -19.56
N LYS A 2 -2.75 11.31 -20.87
CA LYS A 2 -3.09 10.26 -21.86
C LYS A 2 -1.85 9.41 -22.16
N TYR A 3 -2.03 8.11 -22.31
CA TYR A 3 -0.96 7.17 -22.69
C TYR A 3 -0.51 7.44 -24.14
N ASN A 4 0.80 7.58 -24.37
CA ASN A 4 1.41 7.70 -25.69
C ASN A 4 2.42 6.55 -25.91
N PRO A 5 2.10 5.55 -26.77
CA PRO A 5 2.93 4.37 -26.96
C PRO A 5 4.31 4.65 -27.59
N GLU A 6 4.48 5.78 -28.27
CA GLU A 6 5.76 6.17 -28.92
C GLU A 6 6.80 6.69 -27.91
N ILE A 7 6.38 7.07 -26.71
CA ILE A 7 7.26 7.61 -25.66
C ILE A 7 7.14 6.85 -24.34
N HIS A 8 6.01 6.20 -24.07
CA HIS A 8 5.76 5.44 -22.84
C HIS A 8 6.11 3.96 -23.03
N HIS A 9 7.40 3.66 -23.10
CA HIS A 9 7.89 2.29 -23.07
C HIS A 9 8.09 1.83 -21.62
N ARG A 10 6.99 1.59 -20.90
CA ARG A 10 7.09 1.05 -19.53
C ARG A 10 7.57 -0.39 -19.58
N ARG A 11 8.81 -0.62 -19.17
CA ARG A 11 9.34 -1.97 -18.94
C ARG A 11 8.78 -2.53 -17.63
N SER A 12 8.69 -3.85 -17.57
CA SER A 12 8.36 -4.54 -16.32
C SER A 12 9.46 -4.27 -15.29
N ILE A 13 9.05 -3.91 -14.07
CA ILE A 13 9.95 -3.82 -12.91
C ILE A 13 10.21 -5.19 -12.26
N ARG A 14 9.46 -6.22 -12.68
CA ARG A 14 9.55 -7.55 -12.09
C ARG A 14 10.88 -8.20 -12.46
N LEU A 15 11.49 -8.87 -11.49
CA LEU A 15 12.70 -9.63 -11.70
C LEU A 15 12.43 -10.78 -12.69
N LYS A 16 13.22 -10.84 -13.76
CA LYS A 16 13.06 -11.86 -14.80
C LYS A 16 13.34 -13.25 -14.23
N GLY A 17 12.40 -14.18 -14.43
CA GLY A 17 12.53 -15.56 -13.98
C GLY A 17 12.15 -15.79 -12.51
N TYR A 18 11.74 -14.74 -11.77
CA TYR A 18 11.26 -14.89 -10.40
C TYR A 18 9.76 -15.20 -10.38
N ASP A 19 9.39 -16.25 -9.65
CA ASP A 19 7.99 -16.65 -9.43
C ASP A 19 7.41 -15.88 -8.23
N TYR A 20 6.63 -14.84 -8.53
CA TYR A 20 5.96 -14.00 -7.53
C TYR A 20 4.76 -14.67 -6.85
N SER A 21 4.42 -15.93 -7.21
CA SER A 21 3.41 -16.70 -6.47
C SER A 21 3.98 -17.39 -5.23
N GLN A 22 5.31 -17.50 -5.14
CA GLN A 22 5.96 -18.07 -3.97
C GLN A 22 5.81 -17.16 -2.74
N PRO A 23 5.75 -17.72 -1.52
CA PRO A 23 5.77 -16.94 -0.29
C PRO A 23 7.01 -16.02 -0.22
N GLY A 24 6.81 -14.77 0.20
CA GLY A 24 7.87 -13.78 0.34
C GLY A 24 7.50 -12.68 1.33
N ALA A 25 8.50 -11.97 1.86
CA ALA A 25 8.30 -10.84 2.75
C ALA A 25 8.19 -9.54 1.93
N TYR A 26 7.19 -8.71 2.23
CA TYR A 26 6.94 -7.44 1.56
C TYR A 26 6.72 -6.34 2.59
N PHE A 27 7.31 -5.17 2.34
CA PHE A 27 6.95 -3.94 3.01
C PHE A 27 6.12 -3.10 2.04
N ILE A 28 4.93 -2.69 2.47
CA ILE A 28 3.97 -1.98 1.62
C ILE A 28 3.62 -0.65 2.29
N THR A 29 3.68 0.43 1.52
CA THR A 29 3.15 1.75 1.89
C THR A 29 2.15 2.18 0.83
N ILE A 30 0.97 2.61 1.26
CA ILE A 30 -0.11 3.04 0.35
C ILE A 30 -0.59 4.41 0.81
N CYS A 31 -0.73 5.35 -0.14
CA CYS A 31 -1.38 6.62 0.13
C CYS A 31 -2.90 6.42 0.27
N THR A 32 -3.48 7.05 1.27
CA THR A 32 -4.93 7.21 1.43
C THR A 32 -5.53 8.04 0.30
N HIS A 33 -6.86 8.00 0.17
CA HIS A 33 -7.59 8.84 -0.78
C HIS A 33 -7.21 10.31 -0.59
N GLU A 34 -6.85 10.97 -1.69
CA GLU A 34 -6.40 12.38 -1.71
C GLU A 34 -5.26 12.72 -0.74
N ARG A 35 -4.54 11.70 -0.23
CA ARG A 35 -3.49 11.82 0.80
C ARG A 35 -4.00 12.37 2.14
N GLU A 36 -5.29 12.20 2.43
CA GLU A 36 -5.88 12.63 3.69
C GLU A 36 -5.44 11.74 4.87
N CYS A 37 -5.32 12.31 6.07
CA CYS A 37 -4.99 11.57 7.29
C CYS A 37 -6.21 10.83 7.85
N LEU A 38 -6.73 9.87 7.08
CA LEU A 38 -8.03 9.22 7.36
C LEU A 38 -8.04 8.35 8.61
N PHE A 39 -6.90 7.77 9.00
CA PHE A 39 -6.82 6.75 10.04
C PHE A 39 -6.38 7.28 11.41
N GLY A 40 -6.14 8.59 11.50
CA GLY A 40 -5.65 9.24 12.71
C GLY A 40 -4.42 10.09 12.41
N GLU A 41 -3.57 10.25 13.41
CA GLU A 41 -2.40 11.12 13.36
C GLU A 41 -1.17 10.45 13.97
N ILE A 42 0.00 10.97 13.63
CA ILE A 42 1.27 10.52 14.22
C ILE A 42 1.72 11.57 15.23
N VAL A 43 1.89 11.15 16.49
CA VAL A 43 2.37 12.00 17.58
C VAL A 43 3.55 11.29 18.24
N ASN A 44 4.70 11.96 18.32
CA ASN A 44 5.94 11.40 18.88
C ASN A 44 6.32 10.03 18.28
N ASP A 45 6.30 9.91 16.96
CA ASP A 45 6.59 8.68 16.21
C ASP A 45 5.63 7.50 16.47
N GLU A 46 4.52 7.74 17.17
CA GLU A 46 3.48 6.75 17.42
C GLU A 46 2.20 7.07 16.63
N MET A 47 1.57 6.03 16.08
CA MET A 47 0.28 6.17 15.40
C MET A 47 -0.85 6.22 16.43
N ILE A 48 -1.57 7.34 16.49
CA ILE A 48 -2.77 7.51 17.30
C ILE A 48 -4.00 7.29 16.40
N LEU A 49 -4.67 6.15 16.56
CA LEU A 49 -5.81 5.77 15.72
C LEU A 49 -7.07 6.55 16.09
N ASN A 50 -7.74 7.09 15.06
CA ASN A 50 -9.13 7.52 15.18
C ASN A 50 -10.09 6.32 14.98
N ASP A 51 -11.40 6.57 14.94
CA ASP A 51 -12.38 5.47 14.81
C ASP A 51 -12.27 4.71 13.49
N TYR A 52 -11.93 5.38 12.38
CA TYR A 52 -11.66 4.70 11.10
C TYR A 52 -10.37 3.88 11.15
N GLY A 53 -9.33 4.40 11.79
CA GLY A 53 -8.06 3.69 11.98
C GLY A 53 -8.22 2.40 12.79
N LYS A 54 -9.07 2.41 13.83
CA LYS A 54 -9.40 1.21 14.60
C LYS A 54 -10.08 0.14 13.74
N ILE A 55 -11.06 0.53 12.91
CA ILE A 55 -11.74 -0.40 12.00
C ILE A 55 -10.74 -1.06 11.03
N VAL A 56 -9.86 -0.27 10.42
CA VAL A 56 -8.84 -0.80 9.48
C VAL A 56 -7.84 -1.71 10.19
N TYR A 57 -7.42 -1.33 11.41
CA TYR A 57 -6.53 -2.15 12.22
C TYR A 57 -7.16 -3.51 12.53
N GLU A 58 -8.41 -3.53 13.00
CA GLU A 58 -9.14 -4.77 13.29
C GLU A 58 -9.32 -5.64 12.03
N GLU A 59 -9.75 -5.04 10.92
CA GLU A 59 -9.99 -5.76 9.67
C GLU A 59 -8.70 -6.36 9.10
N TRP A 60 -7.55 -5.69 9.27
CA TRP A 60 -6.26 -6.20 8.83
C TRP A 60 -5.95 -7.57 9.45
N PHE A 61 -6.21 -7.75 10.75
CA PHE A 61 -5.96 -9.02 11.42
C PHE A 61 -7.07 -10.05 11.20
N LEU A 62 -8.31 -9.61 10.97
CA LEU A 62 -9.43 -10.51 10.69
C LEU A 62 -9.34 -11.16 9.32
N SER A 63 -8.96 -10.39 8.30
CA SER A 63 -8.94 -10.80 6.89
C SER A 63 -7.64 -11.43 6.44
N ALA A 64 -6.50 -11.16 7.10
CA ALA A 64 -5.18 -11.71 6.75
C ALA A 64 -4.99 -13.21 7.08
N LYS A 65 -6.06 -14.01 7.03
CA LYS A 65 -6.02 -15.47 7.23
C LYS A 65 -5.49 -16.21 6.01
#